data_AF-A0A9P8FGM1-F1
#
_entry.id   AF-A0A9P8FGM1-F1
#
_cell.length_a   1.000
_cell.length_b   1.000
_cell.length_c   1.000
_cell.angle_alpha   90.00
_cell.angle_beta   90.00
_cell.angle_gamma   90.00
#
_symmetry.space_group_name_H-M   'P 1'
#
loop_
_entity.id
_entity.type
_entity.pdbx_description
1 polymer ?
#
loop_
_entity_poly.entity_id
_entity_poly.type
_entity_poly.pdbx_seq_one_letter_code
_entity_poly.pdbx_strand_id
1 'polypeptide(L)'
;MRETRDFASRTTDLIGSRGGPNVSALGSLSIAMKTTSSLDKYPARQHAQRVAHALDVEHGLIYLPGEQTVNWPDSDQPRAFRQLRYFLYLSGCQESDCFVTYDIASDKLILWLAPIDPRKVVWTGRGSTTQEALEKYDIDEARFAPSLEHFIKKWASNNAGFIYLLHPDNTLAKGYPDRIDSEHLRPAMDACRVVKDSHEISLVRKANQISALAHEQVLRKLRSFKNEAQVEAEILDVCIAHGAKHQAYEIIAG
;
A
#
# COMPACT_ATOMS: atom_id res chain seq x y z
N MET A 1 14.57 -91.27 -4.83
CA MET A 1 13.49 -92.23 -4.57
C MET A 1 13.24 -92.23 -3.06
N ARG A 2 11.98 -92.05 -2.66
CA ARG A 2 11.39 -92.06 -1.30
C ARG A 2 11.27 -90.72 -0.55
N GLU A 3 10.00 -90.29 -0.54
CA GLU A 3 9.32 -89.38 0.38
C GLU A 3 9.32 -89.90 1.83
N THR A 4 9.11 -89.01 2.81
CA THR A 4 7.92 -88.91 3.72
C THR A 4 8.15 -87.76 4.72
N ARG A 5 7.28 -86.72 4.76
CA ARG A 5 6.27 -86.39 5.82
C ARG A 5 6.84 -86.43 7.26
N ASP A 6 6.61 -85.48 8.17
CA ASP A 6 5.42 -84.66 8.44
C ASP A 6 5.71 -83.58 9.52
N PHE A 7 4.70 -82.73 9.78
CA PHE A 7 4.40 -82.02 11.06
C PHE A 7 4.84 -80.57 11.35
N ALA A 8 4.09 -79.64 10.76
CA ALA A 8 3.34 -78.51 11.36
C ALA A 8 3.73 -77.89 12.74
N SER A 9 3.96 -76.57 12.72
CA SER A 9 3.11 -75.50 13.32
C SER A 9 3.77 -74.50 14.30
N ARG A 10 3.34 -73.23 14.13
CA ARG A 10 3.50 -72.02 14.96
C ARG A 10 4.87 -71.35 14.81
N THR A 11 5.00 -70.08 14.42
CA THR A 11 4.27 -68.90 14.93
C THR A 11 4.31 -67.76 13.89
N THR A 12 3.20 -67.06 13.76
CA THR A 12 2.97 -65.84 12.97
C THR A 12 3.65 -64.61 13.57
N ASP A 13 3.71 -63.56 12.73
CA ASP A 13 3.79 -62.13 13.07
C ASP A 13 5.18 -61.48 13.20
N LEU A 14 5.60 -60.76 12.16
CA LEU A 14 5.66 -59.28 12.14
C LEU A 14 6.39 -58.79 10.87
N ILE A 15 5.61 -58.38 9.87
CA ILE A 15 6.09 -57.68 8.67
C ILE A 15 6.26 -56.20 9.04
N GLY A 16 7.52 -55.77 9.21
CA GLY A 16 7.89 -54.37 9.40
C GLY A 16 7.95 -53.60 8.08
N SER A 17 6.92 -52.78 7.82
CA SER A 17 6.88 -51.76 6.77
C SER A 17 7.93 -50.67 7.02
N ARG A 18 8.89 -50.48 6.10
CA ARG A 18 9.84 -49.35 6.11
C ARG A 18 9.19 -48.15 5.41
N GLY A 19 8.79 -47.16 6.19
CA GLY A 19 8.31 -45.86 5.71
C GLY A 19 9.42 -45.04 5.05
N GLY A 20 9.11 -44.49 3.88
CA GLY A 20 9.97 -43.54 3.14
C GLY A 20 10.05 -42.17 3.82
N PRO A 21 11.02 -41.32 3.43
CA PRO A 21 11.27 -40.04 4.08
C PRO A 21 10.09 -39.07 3.91
N ASN A 22 9.66 -38.53 5.05
CA ASN A 22 8.53 -37.63 5.22
C ASN A 22 8.90 -36.21 4.73
N VAL A 23 8.27 -35.75 3.64
CA VAL A 23 8.56 -34.47 2.96
C VAL A 23 7.84 -33.27 3.61
N SER A 24 7.49 -33.35 4.89
CA SER A 24 6.70 -32.32 5.59
C SER A 24 7.52 -31.25 6.33
N ALA A 25 8.84 -31.19 6.11
CA ALA A 25 9.75 -30.32 6.88
C ALA A 25 10.37 -29.15 6.07
N LEU A 26 9.72 -28.66 5.01
CA LEU A 26 10.03 -27.34 4.44
C LEU A 26 9.18 -26.29 5.14
N GLY A 27 9.48 -26.11 6.43
CA GLY A 27 8.94 -25.02 7.24
C GLY A 27 9.30 -23.68 6.60
N SER A 28 8.28 -22.84 6.48
CA SER A 28 8.33 -21.45 6.05
C SER A 28 9.54 -20.70 6.62
N LEU A 29 10.54 -20.46 5.78
CA LEU A 29 11.58 -19.47 6.05
C LEU A 29 10.94 -18.08 5.98
N SER A 30 10.55 -17.55 7.14
CA SER A 30 10.22 -16.14 7.30
C SER A 30 11.50 -15.39 7.69
N ILE A 31 11.97 -14.52 6.80
CA ILE A 31 13.01 -13.56 7.15
C ILE A 31 12.30 -12.41 7.88
N ALA A 32 12.31 -12.47 9.22
CA ALA A 32 11.90 -11.35 10.06
C ALA A 32 13.13 -10.47 10.31
N MET A 33 13.31 -9.41 9.50
CA MET A 33 14.23 -8.33 9.86
C MET A 33 13.61 -7.54 11.02
N LYS A 34 14.11 -7.76 12.25
CA LYS A 34 13.82 -6.88 13.37
C LYS A 34 14.66 -5.61 13.22
N THR A 35 14.07 -4.56 12.66
CA THR A 35 14.64 -3.20 12.78
C THR A 35 14.47 -2.73 14.22
N THR A 36 15.57 -2.38 14.88
CA THR A 36 15.63 -1.84 16.25
C THR A 36 15.21 -0.37 16.37
N SER A 37 14.85 0.26 15.25
CA SER A 37 14.23 1.59 15.22
C SER A 37 12.72 1.42 15.28
N SER A 38 12.02 2.15 16.15
CA SER A 38 10.63 2.50 15.87
C SER A 38 10.62 3.05 14.43
N LEU A 39 9.87 2.43 13.53
CA LEU A 39 9.71 2.94 12.18
C LEU A 39 9.24 4.39 12.30
N ASP A 40 10.01 5.33 11.76
CA ASP A 40 9.55 6.72 11.60
C ASP A 40 8.42 6.68 10.58
N LYS A 41 7.21 6.44 11.08
CA LYS A 41 6.00 6.28 10.28
C LYS A 41 5.67 7.63 9.66
N TYR A 42 5.16 7.57 8.44
CA TYR A 42 4.50 8.72 7.85
C TYR A 42 3.39 9.21 8.79
N PRO A 43 3.32 10.51 9.15
CA PRO A 43 2.44 11.05 10.20
C PRO A 43 0.98 11.20 9.72
N ALA A 44 0.38 10.09 9.28
CA ALA A 44 -0.95 10.07 8.68
C ALA A 44 -2.06 10.54 9.65
N ARG A 45 -2.02 10.15 10.93
CA ARG A 45 -3.02 10.60 11.91
C ARG A 45 -2.98 12.11 12.10
N GLN A 46 -1.77 12.67 12.25
CA GLN A 46 -1.59 14.13 12.37
C GLN A 46 -2.12 14.87 11.13
N HIS A 47 -1.89 14.33 9.93
CA HIS A 47 -2.46 14.89 8.70
C HIS A 47 -3.98 14.84 8.68
N ALA A 48 -4.58 13.72 9.10
CA ALA A 48 -6.04 13.59 9.17
C ALA A 48 -6.67 14.60 10.14
N GLN A 49 -6.08 14.76 11.33
CA GLN A 49 -6.50 15.76 12.31
C GLN A 49 -6.38 17.19 11.78
N ARG A 50 -5.27 17.52 11.08
CA ARG A 50 -5.10 18.84 10.45
C ARG A 50 -6.16 19.11 9.40
N VAL A 51 -6.51 18.12 8.57
CA VAL A 51 -7.55 18.25 7.54
C VAL A 51 -8.92 18.44 8.18
N ALA A 52 -9.24 17.68 9.23
CA ALA A 52 -10.50 17.84 9.94
C ALA A 52 -10.62 19.20 10.63
N HIS A 53 -9.54 19.70 11.23
CA HIS A 53 -9.49 21.06 11.76
C HIS A 53 -9.65 22.11 10.64
N ALA A 54 -9.08 21.88 9.45
CA ALA A 54 -9.21 22.80 8.32
C ALA A 54 -10.60 22.77 7.66
N LEU A 55 -11.32 21.65 7.78
CA LEU A 55 -12.73 21.54 7.41
C LEU A 55 -13.65 22.32 8.35
N ASP A 56 -13.23 22.55 9.60
CA ASP A 56 -13.98 23.28 10.63
C ASP A 56 -15.35 22.67 10.94
N VAL A 57 -15.38 21.35 11.14
CA VAL A 57 -16.61 20.60 11.46
C VAL A 57 -16.41 19.64 12.63
N GLU A 58 -17.44 19.49 13.46
CA GLU A 58 -17.41 18.58 14.62
C GLU A 58 -17.72 17.12 14.25
N HIS A 59 -18.50 16.92 13.18
CA HIS A 59 -18.97 15.61 12.74
C HIS A 59 -18.83 15.44 11.24
N GLY A 60 -18.28 14.29 10.83
CA GLY A 60 -18.15 13.96 9.42
C GLY A 60 -17.32 12.71 9.19
N LEU A 61 -17.49 12.12 8.02
CA LEU A 61 -16.66 11.02 7.55
C LEU A 61 -15.93 11.46 6.29
N ILE A 62 -14.61 11.59 6.38
CA ILE A 62 -13.79 11.76 5.18
C ILE A 62 -13.66 10.38 4.53
N TYR A 63 -13.93 10.28 3.23
CA TYR A 63 -13.71 9.08 2.44
C TYR A 63 -12.84 9.40 1.22
N LEU A 64 -11.73 8.68 1.08
CA LEU A 64 -10.84 8.80 -0.08
C LEU A 64 -10.53 7.42 -0.66
N PRO A 65 -10.85 7.18 -1.95
CA PRO A 65 -10.32 6.03 -2.66
C PRO A 65 -8.83 6.25 -2.98
N GLY A 66 -8.05 5.17 -2.91
CA GLY A 66 -6.71 5.09 -3.46
C GLY A 66 -6.74 4.72 -4.95
N GLU A 67 -5.57 4.77 -5.58
CA GLU A 67 -5.36 4.37 -6.96
C GLU A 67 -5.72 2.89 -7.16
N GLN A 68 -6.49 2.63 -8.21
CA GLN A 68 -6.94 1.29 -8.54
C GLN A 68 -5.95 0.63 -9.49
N THR A 69 -5.86 -0.70 -9.46
CA THR A 69 -5.10 -1.45 -10.45
C THR A 69 -5.82 -1.37 -11.79
N VAL A 70 -5.21 -0.67 -12.75
CA VAL A 70 -5.75 -0.49 -14.10
C VAL A 70 -4.74 -1.03 -15.11
N ASN A 71 -5.23 -1.74 -16.12
CA ASN A 71 -4.42 -2.20 -17.24
C ASN A 71 -4.34 -1.15 -18.36
N TRP A 72 -3.36 -1.29 -19.24
CA TRP A 72 -3.37 -0.55 -20.50
C TRP A 72 -4.62 -0.93 -21.32
N PRO A 73 -5.22 0.02 -22.07
CA PRO A 73 -6.36 -0.30 -22.94
C PRO A 73 -5.99 -1.45 -23.88
N ASP A 74 -6.92 -2.38 -24.06
CA ASP A 74 -6.77 -3.56 -24.93
C ASP A 74 -5.54 -4.46 -24.59
N SER A 75 -5.08 -4.43 -23.33
CA SER A 75 -3.93 -5.19 -22.85
C SER A 75 -4.17 -5.81 -21.47
N ASP A 76 -3.53 -6.95 -21.21
CA ASP A 76 -3.42 -7.57 -19.90
C ASP A 76 -2.26 -7.01 -19.05
N GLN A 77 -1.48 -6.07 -19.61
CA GLN A 77 -0.37 -5.42 -18.92
C GLN A 77 -0.88 -4.36 -17.92
N PRO A 78 -0.51 -4.45 -16.63
CA PRO A 78 -0.84 -3.42 -15.65
C PRO A 78 -0.09 -2.13 -15.96
N ARG A 79 -0.76 -0.99 -15.77
CA ARG A 79 -0.11 0.32 -15.82
C ARG A 79 0.86 0.45 -14.65
N ALA A 80 1.87 1.29 -14.84
CA ALA A 80 2.78 1.63 -13.75
C ALA A 80 1.98 2.27 -12.61
N PHE A 81 2.01 1.62 -11.44
CA PHE A 81 1.26 2.08 -10.28
C PHE A 81 1.87 3.36 -9.72
N ARG A 82 1.01 4.37 -9.50
CA ARG A 82 1.38 5.59 -8.77
C ARG A 82 0.20 6.07 -7.97
N GLN A 83 0.38 6.12 -6.65
CA GLN A 83 -0.70 6.47 -5.73
C GLN A 83 -1.21 7.91 -5.91
N LEU A 84 -2.52 8.09 -5.69
CA LEU A 84 -3.21 9.37 -5.65
C LEU A 84 -2.70 10.25 -4.50
N ARG A 85 -2.46 11.54 -4.77
CA ARG A 85 -1.75 12.42 -3.83
C ARG A 85 -2.51 12.71 -2.54
N TYR A 86 -3.82 12.89 -2.60
CA TYR A 86 -4.64 13.17 -1.41
C TYR A 86 -4.79 11.92 -0.55
N PHE A 87 -5.00 10.76 -1.16
CA PHE A 87 -5.01 9.49 -0.47
C PHE A 87 -3.66 9.22 0.22
N LEU A 88 -2.55 9.40 -0.50
CA LEU A 88 -1.21 9.21 0.05
C LEU A 88 -0.95 10.21 1.19
N TYR A 89 -1.43 11.44 1.07
CA TYR A 89 -1.29 12.45 2.12
C TYR A 89 -2.00 12.07 3.42
N LEU A 90 -3.18 11.45 3.31
CA LEU A 90 -3.99 11.09 4.49
C LEU A 90 -3.60 9.73 5.10
N SER A 91 -2.92 8.85 4.36
CA SER A 91 -2.68 7.47 4.79
C SER A 91 -1.20 7.04 4.83
N GLY A 92 -0.34 7.65 4.01
CA GLY A 92 1.01 7.14 3.73
C GLY A 92 1.03 5.80 2.98
N CYS A 93 -0.12 5.25 2.60
CA CYS A 93 -0.23 3.92 1.99
C CYS A 93 0.16 3.94 0.50
N GLN A 94 1.04 3.01 0.12
CA GLN A 94 1.54 2.82 -1.26
C GLN A 94 1.03 1.51 -1.89
N GLU A 95 -0.02 0.92 -1.34
CA GLU A 95 -0.66 -0.28 -1.88
C GLU A 95 -1.86 0.12 -2.76
N SER A 96 -2.10 -0.66 -3.81
CA SER A 96 -3.21 -0.44 -4.75
C SER A 96 -4.54 -0.89 -4.16
N ASP A 97 -5.63 -0.42 -4.77
CA ASP A 97 -7.00 -0.91 -4.49
C ASP A 97 -7.41 -0.75 -3.00
N CYS A 98 -6.81 0.24 -2.33
CA CYS A 98 -7.07 0.59 -0.94
C CYS A 98 -7.97 1.82 -0.84
N PHE A 99 -8.60 1.99 0.31
CA PHE A 99 -9.44 3.16 0.64
C PHE A 99 -9.09 3.64 2.04
N VAL A 100 -9.37 4.90 2.35
CA VAL A 100 -9.19 5.43 3.70
C VAL A 100 -10.45 6.15 4.12
N THR A 101 -10.86 5.91 5.36
CA THR A 101 -11.91 6.69 6.01
C THR A 101 -11.38 7.32 7.28
N TYR A 102 -11.73 8.57 7.52
CA TYR A 102 -11.44 9.24 8.78
C TYR A 102 -12.73 9.78 9.38
N ASP A 103 -13.09 9.25 10.55
CA ASP A 103 -14.24 9.73 11.32
C ASP A 103 -13.77 10.86 12.23
N ILE A 104 -14.24 12.07 11.93
CA ILE A 104 -13.83 13.31 12.60
C ILE A 104 -14.24 13.31 14.07
N ALA A 105 -15.44 12.81 14.38
CA ALA A 105 -15.99 12.86 15.73
C ALA A 105 -15.31 11.85 16.66
N SER A 106 -14.98 10.67 16.12
CA SER A 106 -14.29 9.64 16.90
C SER A 106 -12.76 9.70 16.82
N ASP A 107 -12.21 10.63 16.02
CA ASP A 107 -10.77 10.77 15.71
C ASP A 107 -10.15 9.42 15.32
N LYS A 108 -10.80 8.72 14.37
CA LYS A 108 -10.38 7.37 13.94
C LYS A 108 -10.04 7.33 12.47
N LEU A 109 -8.77 7.03 12.18
CA LEU A 109 -8.25 6.78 10.84
C LEU A 109 -8.23 5.28 10.52
N ILE A 110 -9.04 4.87 9.54
CA ILE A 110 -9.18 3.47 9.13
C ILE A 110 -8.66 3.29 7.71
N LEU A 111 -7.69 2.39 7.54
CA LEU A 111 -7.21 1.95 6.23
C LEU A 111 -7.95 0.68 5.79
N TRP A 112 -8.51 0.71 4.59
CA TRP A 112 -9.24 -0.39 3.98
C TRP A 112 -8.37 -1.02 2.89
N LEU A 113 -7.81 -2.18 3.19
CA LEU A 113 -6.90 -2.92 2.32
C LEU A 113 -7.65 -3.74 1.27
N ALA A 114 -7.03 -3.94 0.13
CA ALA A 114 -7.50 -4.90 -0.86
C ALA A 114 -7.54 -6.32 -0.26
N PRO A 115 -8.56 -7.15 -0.57
CA PRO A 115 -8.60 -8.53 -0.12
C PRO A 115 -7.44 -9.32 -0.72
N ILE A 116 -6.79 -10.15 0.09
CA ILE A 116 -5.70 -11.00 -0.38
C ILE A 116 -6.30 -12.18 -1.16
N ASP A 117 -6.04 -12.23 -2.48
CA ASP A 117 -6.40 -13.36 -3.33
C ASP A 117 -5.20 -14.33 -3.45
N PRO A 118 -5.26 -15.53 -2.82
CA PRO A 118 -4.15 -16.50 -2.86
C PRO A 118 -3.73 -16.90 -4.28
N ARG A 119 -4.63 -16.81 -5.26
CA ARG A 119 -4.36 -17.18 -6.66
C ARG A 119 -3.50 -16.14 -7.37
N LYS A 120 -3.55 -14.87 -6.93
CA LYS A 120 -2.80 -13.74 -7.51
C LYS A 120 -1.48 -13.47 -6.82
N VAL A 121 -1.31 -13.93 -5.58
CA VAL A 121 -0.11 -13.70 -4.75
C VAL A 121 1.17 -14.15 -5.45
N VAL A 122 1.12 -15.27 -6.20
CA VAL A 122 2.26 -15.81 -6.94
C VAL A 122 2.79 -14.83 -7.99
N TRP A 123 1.93 -13.97 -8.54
CA TRP A 123 2.24 -13.09 -9.66
C TRP A 123 2.46 -11.63 -9.26
N THR A 124 1.63 -11.13 -8.34
CA THR A 124 1.58 -9.70 -7.97
C THR A 124 2.23 -9.40 -6.63
N GLY A 125 2.66 -10.44 -5.90
CA GLY A 125 3.02 -10.33 -4.50
C GLY A 125 1.79 -10.33 -3.60
N ARG A 126 2.03 -10.37 -2.29
CA ARG A 126 0.97 -10.32 -1.28
C ARG A 126 0.81 -8.89 -0.77
N GLY A 127 -0.41 -8.37 -0.78
CA GLY A 127 -0.75 -7.15 -0.04
C GLY A 127 -0.57 -7.32 1.47
N SER A 128 -0.57 -6.22 2.20
CA SER A 128 -0.43 -6.25 3.67
C SER A 128 -1.62 -6.98 4.32
N THR A 129 -1.34 -7.72 5.39
CA THR A 129 -2.39 -8.09 6.35
C THR A 129 -2.81 -6.86 7.15
N THR A 130 -3.94 -6.94 7.84
CA THR A 130 -4.39 -5.86 8.74
C THR A 130 -3.36 -5.57 9.84
N GLN A 131 -2.72 -6.61 10.40
CA GLN A 131 -1.69 -6.45 11.42
C GLN A 131 -0.42 -5.77 10.87
N GLU A 132 0.06 -6.20 9.70
CA GLU A 132 1.21 -5.57 9.05
C GLU A 132 0.92 -4.11 8.68
N ALA A 133 -0.31 -3.78 8.28
CA ALA A 133 -0.71 -2.41 7.99
C ALA A 133 -0.69 -1.53 9.25
N LEU A 134 -1.14 -2.03 10.40
CA LEU A 134 -1.05 -1.33 11.69
C LEU A 134 0.41 -1.12 12.13
N GLU A 135 1.30 -2.04 11.80
CA GLU A 135 2.73 -1.92 12.10
C GLU A 135 3.44 -0.94 11.15
N LYS A 136 3.02 -0.88 9.88
CA LYS A 136 3.66 -0.09 8.82
C LYS A 136 3.17 1.36 8.73
N TYR A 137 1.87 1.59 8.92
CA TYR A 137 1.23 2.89 8.74
C TYR A 137 0.80 3.50 10.09
N ASP A 138 0.71 4.82 10.17
CA ASP A 138 0.20 5.53 11.36
C ASP A 138 -1.32 5.68 11.28
N ILE A 139 -2.01 4.57 11.56
CA ILE A 139 -3.47 4.43 11.47
C ILE A 139 -4.00 3.78 12.75
N ASP A 140 -5.29 3.96 13.03
CA ASP A 140 -5.93 3.41 14.23
C ASP A 140 -6.50 2.01 13.98
N GLU A 141 -7.06 1.78 12.79
CA GLU A 141 -7.62 0.49 12.41
C GLU A 141 -7.28 0.12 10.96
N ALA A 142 -7.09 -1.17 10.71
CA ALA A 142 -6.96 -1.73 9.36
C ALA A 142 -8.04 -2.79 9.13
N ARG A 143 -8.73 -2.70 8.00
CA ARG A 143 -9.83 -3.61 7.62
C ARG A 143 -9.72 -3.96 6.14
N PHE A 144 -10.47 -4.95 5.67
CA PHE A 144 -10.52 -5.26 4.24
C PHE A 144 -11.68 -4.54 3.54
N ALA A 145 -11.43 -4.06 2.32
CA ALA A 145 -12.35 -3.29 1.48
C ALA A 145 -13.76 -3.89 1.30
N PRO A 146 -13.99 -5.22 1.23
CA PRO A 146 -15.34 -5.76 1.10
C PRO A 146 -16.30 -5.38 2.23
N SER A 147 -15.79 -4.99 3.40
CA SER A 147 -16.59 -4.55 4.55
C SER A 147 -16.86 -3.03 4.58
N LEU A 148 -16.26 -2.26 3.66
CA LEU A 148 -16.35 -0.80 3.61
C LEU A 148 -17.78 -0.30 3.37
N GLU A 149 -18.49 -0.87 2.40
CA GLU A 149 -19.86 -0.43 2.08
C GLU A 149 -20.80 -0.60 3.27
N HIS A 150 -20.69 -1.73 3.97
CA HIS A 150 -21.46 -1.98 5.19
C HIS A 150 -21.09 -1.00 6.31
N PHE A 151 -19.80 -0.68 6.45
CA PHE A 151 -19.33 0.32 7.42
C PHE A 151 -19.91 1.71 7.13
N ILE A 152 -19.83 2.18 5.88
CA ILE A 152 -20.39 3.49 5.49
C ILE A 152 -21.89 3.53 5.74
N LYS A 153 -22.64 2.45 5.39
CA LYS A 153 -24.07 2.30 5.70
C LYS A 153 -24.35 2.45 7.18
N LYS A 154 -23.64 1.70 8.01
CA LYS A 154 -23.81 1.72 9.46
C LYS A 154 -23.43 3.08 10.05
N TRP A 155 -22.36 3.69 9.58
CA TRP A 155 -21.91 5.00 10.02
C TRP A 155 -22.95 6.07 9.68
N ALA A 156 -23.47 6.07 8.44
CA ALA A 156 -24.50 7.00 8.01
C ALA A 156 -25.80 6.85 8.82
N SER A 157 -26.23 5.63 9.16
CA SER A 157 -27.43 5.44 9.98
C SER A 157 -27.28 5.92 11.44
N ASN A 158 -26.06 5.86 11.99
CA ASN A 158 -25.81 6.15 13.40
C ASN A 158 -25.34 7.59 13.67
N ASN A 159 -24.89 8.30 12.64
CA ASN A 159 -24.34 9.65 12.74
C ASN A 159 -25.13 10.61 11.85
N ALA A 160 -25.14 11.90 12.17
CA ALA A 160 -25.84 12.92 11.38
C ALA A 160 -24.92 13.72 10.43
N GLY A 161 -23.60 13.57 10.53
CA GLY A 161 -22.63 14.34 9.73
C GLY A 161 -22.61 13.99 8.24
N PHE A 162 -21.97 14.86 7.45
CA PHE A 162 -21.74 14.64 6.02
C PHE A 162 -20.61 13.64 5.77
N ILE A 163 -20.67 12.97 4.62
CA ILE A 163 -19.56 12.19 4.08
C ILE A 163 -18.84 13.10 3.07
N TYR A 164 -17.59 13.41 3.39
CA TYR A 164 -16.74 14.29 2.59
C TYR A 164 -15.95 13.48 1.57
N LEU A 165 -16.11 13.84 0.30
CA LEU A 165 -15.43 13.26 -0.85
C LEU A 165 -14.50 14.29 -1.49
N LEU A 166 -13.39 13.84 -2.07
CA LEU A 166 -12.50 14.75 -2.80
C LEU A 166 -13.08 15.17 -4.15
N HIS A 167 -13.78 14.23 -4.78
CA HIS A 167 -14.43 14.38 -6.07
C HIS A 167 -15.82 13.75 -5.99
N PRO A 168 -16.79 14.21 -6.81
CA PRO A 168 -18.09 13.56 -6.90
C PRO A 168 -17.91 12.08 -7.26
N ASP A 169 -18.29 11.18 -6.34
CA ASP A 169 -18.29 9.74 -6.59
C ASP A 169 -19.70 9.28 -6.93
N ASN A 170 -19.92 8.86 -8.18
CA ASN A 170 -21.22 8.41 -8.65
C ASN A 170 -21.76 7.18 -7.92
N THR A 171 -20.91 6.39 -7.26
CA THR A 171 -21.34 5.18 -6.52
C THR A 171 -21.90 5.55 -5.15
N LEU A 172 -21.15 6.33 -4.35
CA LEU A 172 -21.59 6.79 -3.04
C LEU A 172 -22.69 7.85 -3.13
N ALA A 173 -22.62 8.75 -4.09
CA ALA A 173 -23.62 9.82 -4.27
C ALA A 173 -25.03 9.28 -4.57
N LYS A 174 -25.16 8.09 -5.17
CA LYS A 174 -26.45 7.43 -5.37
C LYS A 174 -27.07 6.90 -4.07
N GLY A 175 -26.25 6.53 -3.09
CA GLY A 175 -26.71 5.95 -1.83
C GLY A 175 -27.06 7.00 -0.76
N TYR A 176 -26.39 8.16 -0.77
CA TYR A 176 -26.49 9.19 0.27
C TYR A 176 -26.56 10.63 -0.29
N PRO A 177 -27.36 10.92 -1.32
CA PRO A 177 -27.28 12.18 -2.07
C PRO A 177 -27.31 13.44 -1.20
N ASP A 178 -28.17 13.49 -0.18
CA ASP A 178 -28.35 14.67 0.68
C ASP A 178 -27.27 14.80 1.78
N ARG A 179 -26.35 13.83 1.87
CA ARG A 179 -25.33 13.74 2.91
C ARG A 179 -23.92 13.56 2.33
N ILE A 180 -23.75 13.81 1.04
CA ILE A 180 -22.45 13.89 0.40
C ILE A 180 -22.04 15.36 0.25
N ASP A 181 -20.82 15.66 0.69
CA ASP A 181 -20.12 16.90 0.37
C ASP A 181 -18.92 16.57 -0.51
N SER A 182 -18.78 17.25 -1.65
CA SER A 182 -17.61 17.10 -2.53
C SER A 182 -16.93 18.42 -2.86
N GLU A 183 -17.29 19.48 -2.13
CA GLU A 183 -16.83 20.85 -2.40
C GLU A 183 -15.80 21.31 -1.36
N HIS A 184 -15.95 20.91 -0.10
CA HIS A 184 -15.15 21.46 1.00
C HIS A 184 -13.87 20.67 1.31
N LEU A 185 -13.83 19.37 1.05
CA LEU A 185 -12.67 18.54 1.39
C LEU A 185 -11.40 18.95 0.65
N ARG A 186 -11.52 19.20 -0.66
CA ARG A 186 -10.35 19.51 -1.49
C ARG A 186 -9.68 20.83 -1.05
N PRO A 187 -10.40 21.96 -0.89
CA PRO A 187 -9.81 23.19 -0.35
C PRO A 187 -9.14 23.01 1.01
N ALA A 188 -9.76 22.27 1.94
CA ALA A 188 -9.19 22.00 3.26
C ALA A 188 -7.89 21.20 3.16
N MET A 189 -7.87 20.12 2.37
CA MET A 189 -6.66 19.34 2.15
C MET A 189 -5.58 20.13 1.40
N ASP A 190 -5.94 20.99 0.46
CA ASP A 190 -5.00 21.84 -0.26
C ASP A 190 -4.31 22.83 0.70
N ALA A 191 -5.08 23.48 1.58
CA ALA A 191 -4.54 24.36 2.61
C ALA A 191 -3.55 23.62 3.54
N CYS A 192 -3.88 22.41 3.99
CA CYS A 192 -2.96 21.60 4.79
C CYS A 192 -1.70 21.22 4.00
N ARG A 193 -1.82 20.93 2.71
CA ARG A 193 -0.69 20.53 1.86
C ARG A 193 0.20 21.69 1.43
N VAL A 194 -0.20 22.94 1.62
CA VAL A 194 0.70 24.09 1.39
C VAL A 194 1.78 24.17 2.47
N VAL A 195 1.40 23.98 3.74
CA VAL A 195 2.31 24.10 4.88
C VAL A 195 2.87 22.74 5.27
N LYS A 196 4.19 22.61 5.17
CA LYS A 196 4.90 21.34 5.38
C LYS A 196 5.26 21.08 6.82
N ASP A 197 5.04 19.87 7.28
CA ASP A 197 5.58 19.43 8.56
C ASP A 197 7.06 19.02 8.47
N SER A 198 7.67 18.68 9.61
CA SER A 198 9.07 18.27 9.68
C SER A 198 9.36 16.98 8.88
N HIS A 199 8.44 16.04 8.85
CA HIS A 199 8.60 14.78 8.11
C HIS A 199 8.55 15.04 6.60
N GLU A 200 7.56 15.79 6.10
CA GLU A 200 7.46 16.24 4.72
C GLU A 200 8.72 17.02 4.29
N ILE A 201 9.19 17.96 5.11
CA ILE A 201 10.42 18.73 4.84
C ILE A 201 11.63 17.79 4.74
N SER A 202 11.73 16.78 5.61
CA SER A 202 12.83 15.81 5.56
C SER A 202 12.84 15.02 4.24
N LEU A 203 11.67 14.62 3.75
CA LEU A 203 11.52 13.90 2.48
C LEU A 203 11.88 14.79 1.29
N VAL A 204 11.45 16.06 1.29
CA VAL A 204 11.81 17.03 0.25
C VAL A 204 13.31 17.29 0.23
N ARG A 205 13.95 17.43 1.40
CA ARG A 205 15.42 17.57 1.50
C ARG A 205 16.14 16.36 0.92
N LYS A 206 15.69 15.14 1.24
CA LYS A 206 16.25 13.91 0.68
C LYS A 206 16.10 13.87 -0.84
N ALA A 207 14.93 14.21 -1.37
CA ALA A 207 14.70 14.27 -2.82
C ALA A 207 15.66 15.29 -3.49
N ASN A 208 15.77 16.49 -2.94
CA ASN A 208 16.68 17.53 -3.45
C ASN A 208 18.15 17.09 -3.42
N GLN A 209 18.58 16.39 -2.36
CA GLN A 209 19.94 15.87 -2.27
C GLN A 209 20.23 14.88 -3.41
N ILE A 210 19.30 13.95 -3.67
CA ILE A 210 19.46 12.96 -4.75
C ILE A 210 19.45 13.65 -6.13
N SER A 211 18.52 14.59 -6.35
CA SER A 211 18.47 15.37 -7.60
C SER A 211 19.73 16.20 -7.82
N ALA A 212 20.27 16.84 -6.78
CA ALA A 212 21.52 17.59 -6.86
C ALA A 212 22.69 16.69 -7.25
N LEU A 213 22.80 15.51 -6.62
CA LEU A 213 23.80 14.51 -6.99
C LEU A 213 23.68 14.07 -8.46
N ALA A 214 22.45 13.84 -8.94
CA ALA A 214 22.23 13.49 -10.34
C ALA A 214 22.71 14.60 -11.30
N HIS A 215 22.37 15.85 -11.01
CA HIS A 215 22.85 16.99 -11.80
C HIS A 215 24.38 17.16 -11.74
N GLU A 216 25.01 16.96 -10.57
CA GLU A 216 26.47 16.98 -10.45
C GLU A 216 27.14 15.91 -11.33
N GLN A 217 26.58 14.68 -11.38
CA GLN A 217 27.14 13.61 -12.21
C GLN A 217 27.02 13.91 -13.70
N VAL A 218 25.87 14.45 -14.14
CA VAL A 218 25.70 14.94 -15.51
C VAL A 218 26.76 15.98 -15.85
N LEU A 219 26.98 16.98 -14.99
CA LEU A 219 27.98 18.03 -15.22
C LEU A 219 29.40 17.49 -15.33
N ARG A 220 29.77 16.49 -14.50
CA ARG A 220 31.08 15.83 -14.54
C ARG A 220 31.30 15.09 -15.86
N LYS A 221 30.24 14.50 -16.42
CA LYS A 221 30.28 13.69 -17.65
C LYS A 221 29.89 14.46 -18.90
N LEU A 222 29.58 15.76 -18.81
CA LEU A 222 28.93 16.54 -19.87
C LEU A 222 29.60 16.40 -21.24
N ARG A 223 30.93 16.42 -21.29
CA ARG A 223 31.70 16.32 -22.55
C ARG A 223 31.77 14.91 -23.14
N SER A 224 31.40 13.89 -22.36
CA SER A 224 31.39 12.49 -22.80
C SER A 224 30.09 12.10 -23.49
N PHE A 225 29.02 12.88 -23.30
CA PHE A 225 27.73 12.59 -23.88
C PHE A 225 27.70 12.90 -25.38
N LYS A 226 27.12 11.98 -26.15
CA LYS A 226 26.93 12.10 -27.60
C LYS A 226 25.55 12.64 -27.97
N ASN A 227 24.58 12.50 -27.07
CA ASN A 227 23.21 12.97 -27.22
C ASN A 227 22.55 13.13 -25.85
N GLU A 228 21.38 13.75 -25.86
CA GLU A 228 20.51 13.99 -24.71
C GLU A 228 20.04 12.72 -23.98
N ALA A 229 19.77 11.63 -24.72
CA ALA A 229 19.35 10.37 -24.12
C ALA A 229 20.39 9.82 -23.13
N GLN A 230 21.67 10.12 -23.34
CA GLN A 230 22.72 9.76 -22.38
C GLN A 230 22.70 10.63 -21.10
N VAL A 231 22.26 11.89 -21.21
CA VAL A 231 22.02 12.76 -20.05
C VAL A 231 20.84 12.23 -19.24
N GLU A 232 19.74 11.88 -19.90
CA GLU A 232 18.57 11.26 -19.26
C GLU A 232 18.95 9.96 -18.54
N ALA A 233 19.69 9.07 -19.22
CA ALA A 233 20.14 7.81 -18.63
C ALA A 233 20.99 8.02 -17.37
N GLU A 234 21.89 9.02 -17.39
CA GLU A 234 22.71 9.36 -16.22
C GLU A 234 21.87 9.83 -15.03
N ILE A 235 20.88 10.70 -15.27
CA ILE A 235 19.98 11.18 -14.21
C ILE A 235 19.21 10.02 -13.60
N LEU A 236 18.67 9.12 -14.44
CA LEU A 236 17.92 7.94 -13.99
C LEU A 236 18.79 6.99 -13.17
N ASP A 237 20.01 6.69 -13.64
CA ASP A 237 20.96 5.82 -12.95
C ASP A 237 21.24 6.33 -11.53
N VAL A 238 21.61 7.60 -11.39
CA VAL A 238 21.92 8.20 -10.09
C VAL A 238 20.70 8.18 -9.17
N CYS A 239 19.52 8.55 -9.68
CA CYS A 239 18.30 8.56 -8.86
C CYS A 239 17.94 7.16 -8.37
N ILE A 240 17.95 6.15 -9.26
CA ILE A 240 17.62 4.76 -8.92
C ILE A 240 18.64 4.18 -7.93
N ALA A 241 19.94 4.43 -8.15
CA ALA A 241 21.01 3.97 -7.26
C ALA A 241 20.88 4.53 -5.83
N HIS A 242 20.28 5.71 -5.67
CA HIS A 242 20.00 6.33 -4.37
C HIS A 242 18.57 6.07 -3.85
N GLY A 243 17.86 5.11 -4.45
CA GLY A 243 16.53 4.67 -4.00
C GLY A 243 15.36 5.54 -4.47
N ALA A 244 15.60 6.54 -5.33
CA ALA A 244 14.56 7.33 -5.99
C ALA A 244 14.18 6.68 -7.32
N LYS A 245 13.40 5.59 -7.25
CA LYS A 245 13.00 4.78 -8.42
C LYS A 245 12.06 5.49 -9.40
N HIS A 246 11.34 6.52 -8.95
CA HIS A 246 10.33 7.20 -9.73
C HIS A 246 10.67 8.68 -9.85
N GLN A 247 10.65 9.19 -11.08
CA GLN A 247 10.82 10.61 -11.33
C GLN A 247 9.54 11.41 -11.03
N ALA A 248 9.72 12.67 -10.66
CA ALA A 248 8.61 13.58 -10.40
C ALA A 248 7.85 13.91 -11.69
N TYR A 249 8.58 14.08 -12.79
CA TYR A 249 8.12 14.37 -14.14
C TYR A 249 9.11 13.76 -15.14
N GLU A 250 8.77 13.74 -16.42
CA GLU A 250 9.68 13.27 -17.48
C GLU A 250 10.93 14.15 -17.53
N ILE A 251 12.09 13.54 -17.73
CA ILE A 251 13.35 14.28 -17.73
C ILE A 251 13.40 15.15 -18.99
N ILE A 252 13.66 16.44 -18.80
CA ILE A 252 13.84 17.39 -19.89
C ILE A 252 15.35 17.57 -20.11
N ALA A 253 15.88 16.81 -21.05
CA ALA A 253 17.22 16.96 -21.58
C ALA A 253 17.03 17.05 -23.10
N GLY A 254 16.76 18.25 -23.61
CA GLY A 254 16.45 18.49 -25.03
C GLY A 254 17.62 19.07 -25.80
#